data_AF-A0A818DWV4-F1
#
_entry.id   AF-A0A818DWV4-F1
#
_cell.length_a   1.000
_cell.length_b   1.000
_cell.length_c   1.000
_cell.angle_alpha   90.00
_cell.angle_beta   90.00
_cell.angle_gamma   90.00
#
_symmetry.space_group_name_H-M   'P 1'
#
loop_
_entity.id
_entity.type
_entity.pdbx_description
1 polymer ?
#
loop_
_entity_poly.entity_id
_entity_poly.type
_entity_poly.pdbx_seq_one_letter_code
_entity_poly.pdbx_strand_id
1 'polypeptide(L)'
;DKWVIRGPKEYIPPVQVEVLQKRKAIPLDENEGIYVRDLKTGRVRAIVGNTYMLTQDEELWEKELPLSIEEFLQRDSLVDRRTKTTVTSSFQTTKRDKSRLVTYRVPQNQAVQVFDYKEKNSRIIFGPELVMLGPNE
;
A
#
# COMPACT_ATOMS: atom_id res chain seq x y z
N ASP A 1 -6.95 9.20 -26.82
CA ASP A 1 -5.92 8.37 -26.18
C ASP A 1 -5.37 9.10 -24.97
N LYS A 2 -4.94 8.41 -23.91
CA LYS A 2 -4.40 9.04 -22.69
C LYS A 2 -2.92 8.69 -22.57
N TRP A 3 -2.09 9.67 -22.27
CA TRP A 3 -0.66 9.45 -22.03
C TRP A 3 -0.16 10.11 -20.74
N VAL A 4 1.04 9.74 -20.31
CA VAL A 4 1.77 10.43 -19.23
C VAL A 4 3.15 10.87 -19.70
N ILE A 5 3.54 12.11 -19.39
CA ILE A 5 4.90 12.62 -19.58
C ILE A 5 5.71 12.36 -18.31
N ARG A 6 6.95 11.89 -18.48
CA ARG A 6 7.86 11.56 -17.37
C ARG A 6 9.20 12.29 -17.51
N GLY A 7 9.83 12.50 -16.35
CA GLY A 7 11.18 13.06 -16.25
C GLY A 7 11.21 14.59 -16.06
N PRO A 8 12.40 15.14 -15.83
CA PRO A 8 12.60 16.58 -15.65
C PRO A 8 12.45 17.29 -17.00
N LYS A 9 11.23 17.71 -17.32
CA LYS A 9 10.91 18.47 -18.53
C LYS A 9 9.83 19.50 -18.24
N GLU A 10 9.95 20.64 -18.88
CA GLU A 10 8.87 21.62 -18.94
C GLU A 10 7.92 21.23 -20.08
N TYR A 11 6.62 21.20 -19.81
CA TYR A 11 5.61 20.87 -20.79
C TYR A 11 4.56 21.97 -20.85
N ILE A 12 4.38 22.52 -22.04
CA ILE A 12 3.37 23.53 -22.35
C ILE A 12 2.30 22.82 -23.21
N PRO A 13 1.10 22.57 -22.68
CA PRO A 13 0.07 21.86 -23.43
C PRO A 13 -0.41 22.67 -24.65
N PRO A 14 -0.47 22.07 -25.85
CA PRO A 14 -1.09 22.70 -27.01
C PRO A 14 -2.62 22.73 -26.87
N VAL A 15 -3.30 23.54 -27.69
CA VAL A 15 -4.75 23.79 -27.59
C VAL A 15 -5.61 22.51 -27.67
N GLN A 16 -5.13 21.48 -28.37
CA GLN A 16 -5.84 20.21 -28.56
C GLN A 16 -5.70 19.23 -27.38
N VAL A 17 -4.85 19.53 -26.39
CA VAL A 17 -4.53 18.62 -25.29
C VAL A 17 -4.92 19.23 -23.96
N GLU A 18 -5.66 18.46 -23.16
CA GLU A 18 -6.04 18.83 -21.80
C GLU A 18 -5.22 18.08 -20.75
N VAL A 19 -4.82 18.79 -19.69
CA VAL A 19 -4.11 18.18 -18.55
C VAL A 19 -5.15 17.60 -17.59
N LEU A 20 -5.35 16.28 -17.66
CA LEU A 20 -6.32 15.59 -16.81
C LEU A 20 -5.88 15.49 -15.34
N GLN A 21 -4.61 15.13 -15.09
CA GLN A 21 -4.11 14.89 -13.74
C GLN A 21 -2.60 15.13 -13.66
N LYS A 22 -2.17 15.81 -12.59
CA LYS A 22 -0.75 15.90 -12.22
C LYS A 22 -0.43 14.76 -11.26
N ARG A 23 0.41 13.82 -11.68
CA ARG A 23 0.82 12.67 -10.87
C ARG A 23 2.22 12.90 -10.31
N LYS A 24 2.43 12.49 -9.06
CA LYS A 24 3.74 12.47 -8.40
C LYS A 24 4.18 11.02 -8.20
N ALA A 25 5.49 10.81 -8.20
CA ALA A 25 6.04 9.53 -7.76
C ALA A 25 5.78 9.36 -6.27
N ILE A 26 5.40 8.15 -5.87
CA ILE A 26 5.16 7.78 -4.48
C ILE A 26 6.45 7.12 -4.00
N PRO A 27 7.18 7.73 -3.05
CA PRO A 27 8.35 7.09 -2.46
C PRO A 27 7.89 5.90 -1.63
N LEU A 28 8.49 4.74 -1.86
CA LEU A 28 8.21 3.49 -1.14
C LEU A 28 9.54 2.94 -0.64
N ASP A 29 9.57 2.59 0.64
CA ASP A 29 10.68 1.90 1.29
C ASP A 29 10.59 0.38 1.06
N GLU A 30 11.64 -0.38 1.40
CA GLU A 30 11.74 -1.84 1.18
C GLU A 30 10.56 -2.63 1.77
N ASN A 31 10.05 -2.17 2.92
CA ASN A 31 8.93 -2.78 3.64
C ASN A 31 7.59 -2.09 3.36
N GLU A 32 7.55 -1.13 2.44
CA GLU A 32 6.35 -0.41 2.06
C GLU A 32 5.94 -0.75 0.62
N GLY A 33 4.64 -0.62 0.36
CA GLY A 33 4.11 -0.81 -0.98
C GLY A 33 2.77 -0.15 -1.18
N ILE A 34 2.28 -0.25 -2.42
CA ILE A 34 0.95 0.21 -2.83
C ILE A 34 0.25 -0.89 -3.62
N TYR A 35 -1.08 -0.91 -3.52
CA TYR A 35 -1.89 -1.67 -4.46
C TYR A 35 -2.22 -0.83 -5.68
N VAL A 36 -1.97 -1.40 -6.86
CA VAL A 36 -2.21 -0.76 -8.14
C VAL A 36 -3.15 -1.62 -8.95
N ARG A 37 -4.19 -1.00 -9.50
CA ARG A 37 -5.10 -1.61 -10.44
C ARG A 37 -4.88 -1.05 -11.84
N ASP A 38 -4.80 -1.96 -12.80
CA ASP A 38 -4.81 -1.61 -14.22
C ASP A 38 -6.27 -1.46 -14.69
N LEU A 39 -6.60 -0.31 -15.26
CA LEU A 39 -7.92 0.05 -15.77
C LEU A 39 -8.26 -0.68 -17.08
N LYS A 40 -7.26 -1.09 -17.87
CA LYS A 40 -7.48 -1.84 -19.12
C LYS A 40 -7.77 -3.31 -18.85
N THR A 41 -6.97 -3.93 -17.98
CA THR A 41 -7.07 -5.37 -17.70
C THR A 41 -7.89 -5.69 -16.46
N GLY A 42 -8.15 -4.72 -15.59
CA GLY A 42 -8.78 -4.89 -14.29
C GLY A 42 -7.90 -5.59 -13.26
N ARG A 43 -6.66 -5.96 -13.61
CA ARG A 43 -5.76 -6.72 -12.73
C ARG A 43 -5.24 -5.84 -11.61
N VAL A 44 -5.30 -6.35 -10.38
CA VAL A 44 -4.75 -5.70 -9.18
C VAL A 44 -3.43 -6.38 -8.82
N ARG A 45 -2.41 -5.59 -8.51
CA ARG A 45 -1.09 -6.05 -8.08
C ARG A 45 -0.56 -5.22 -6.92
N ALA A 46 0.31 -5.81 -6.11
CA ALA A 46 1.07 -5.12 -5.09
C ALA A 46 2.45 -4.73 -5.64
N ILE A 47 2.88 -3.50 -5.41
CA ILE A 47 4.22 -2.99 -5.77
C ILE A 47 4.93 -2.62 -4.48
N VAL A 48 6.11 -3.19 -4.24
CA VAL A 48 6.85 -3.09 -2.98
C VAL A 48 8.28 -2.62 -3.23
N GLY A 49 8.85 -1.86 -2.30
CA GLY A 49 10.29 -1.60 -2.22
C GLY A 49 10.88 -0.66 -3.26
N ASN A 50 10.06 -0.08 -4.14
CA ASN A 50 10.53 0.77 -5.22
C ASN A 50 9.66 2.01 -5.33
N THR A 51 10.29 3.19 -5.46
CA THR A 51 9.57 4.43 -5.77
C THR A 51 8.78 4.26 -7.06
N TYR A 52 7.46 4.37 -6.98
CA TYR A 52 6.58 4.05 -8.10
C TYR A 52 5.79 5.27 -8.58
N MET A 53 5.64 5.38 -9.90
CA MET A 53 4.79 6.39 -10.54
C MET A 53 3.75 5.69 -11.40
N LEU A 54 2.47 5.90 -11.06
CA LEU A 54 1.33 5.30 -11.76
C LEU A 54 1.34 5.67 -13.25
N THR A 55 1.20 4.67 -14.11
CA THR A 55 1.04 4.84 -15.56
C THR A 55 -0.35 5.38 -15.91
N GLN A 56 -0.55 5.82 -17.16
CA GLN A 56 -1.82 6.42 -17.63
C GLN A 56 -3.06 5.53 -17.42
N ASP A 57 -2.87 4.22 -17.40
CA ASP A 57 -3.92 3.19 -17.31
C ASP A 57 -3.97 2.58 -15.91
N GLU A 58 -3.25 3.16 -14.93
CA GLU A 58 -3.19 2.66 -13.56
C GLU A 58 -3.82 3.64 -12.58
N GLU A 59 -4.45 3.07 -11.55
CA GLU A 59 -4.98 3.75 -10.38
C GLU A 59 -4.54 3.06 -9.08
N LEU A 60 -4.55 3.82 -7.98
CA LEU A 60 -4.38 3.24 -6.65
C LEU A 60 -5.63 2.46 -6.29
N TRP A 61 -5.45 1.23 -5.83
CA TRP A 61 -6.54 0.36 -5.43
C TRP A 61 -6.64 0.29 -3.90
N GLU A 62 -7.85 0.46 -3.38
CA GLU A 62 -8.09 0.40 -1.94
C GLU A 62 -8.41 -1.04 -1.52
N LYS A 63 -7.59 -1.60 -0.62
CA LYS A 63 -7.86 -2.91 -0.03
C LYS A 63 -8.75 -2.74 1.20
N GLU A 64 -10.02 -3.03 1.03
CA GLU A 64 -10.98 -3.09 2.12
C GLU A 64 -10.73 -4.34 2.98
N LEU A 65 -10.66 -4.14 4.30
CA LEU A 65 -10.50 -5.20 5.28
C LEU A 65 -11.68 -5.18 6.27
N PRO A 66 -12.05 -6.34 6.84
CA PRO A 66 -12.99 -6.40 7.95
C PRO A 66 -12.52 -5.52 9.12
N LEU A 67 -13.46 -4.86 9.79
CA LEU A 67 -13.15 -3.94 10.90
C LEU A 67 -12.30 -4.61 11.98
N SER A 68 -12.56 -5.89 12.29
CA SER A 68 -11.78 -6.65 13.27
C SER A 68 -10.30 -6.72 12.92
N ILE A 69 -9.95 -6.79 11.64
CA ILE A 69 -8.56 -6.84 11.15
C ILE A 69 -7.95 -5.43 11.15
N GLU A 70 -8.72 -4.41 10.74
CA GLU A 70 -8.25 -3.02 10.79
C GLU A 70 -7.89 -2.60 12.23
N GLU A 71 -8.76 -2.91 13.20
CA GLU A 71 -8.47 -2.65 14.61
C GLU A 71 -7.27 -3.46 15.12
N PHE A 72 -7.11 -4.71 14.67
CA PHE A 72 -5.97 -5.54 15.04
C PHE A 72 -4.65 -4.94 14.55
N LEU A 73 -4.59 -4.50 13.29
CA LEU A 73 -3.41 -3.84 12.72
C LEU A 73 -3.11 -2.51 13.43
N GLN A 74 -4.14 -1.78 13.85
CA GLN A 74 -3.96 -0.53 14.57
C GLN A 74 -3.33 -0.73 15.95
N ARG A 75 -3.70 -1.80 16.67
CA ARG A 75 -3.12 -2.14 17.98
C ARG A 75 -1.63 -2.51 17.87
N ASP A 76 -1.24 -3.23 16.81
CA ASP A 76 0.15 -3.67 16.61
C ASP A 76 1.10 -2.50 16.32
N SER A 77 0.65 -1.48 15.59
CA SER A 77 1.42 -0.25 15.32
C SER A 77 1.86 0.50 16.59
N LEU A 78 1.22 0.24 17.73
CA LEU A 78 1.52 0.87 19.02
C LEU A 78 2.62 0.15 19.81
N VAL A 79 2.93 -1.12 19.49
CA VAL A 79 3.92 -1.92 20.24
C VAL A 79 5.34 -1.42 19.96
N ASP A 80 5.60 -0.91 18.76
CA ASP A 80 6.88 -0.33 18.35
C ASP A 80 7.14 1.08 18.95
N ARG A 81 6.16 1.66 19.65
CA ARG A 81 6.27 2.98 20.30
C ARG A 81 6.70 2.93 21.77
N ARG A 82 7.03 1.77 22.33
CA ARG A 82 7.53 1.67 23.71
C ARG A 82 8.92 2.29 23.92
N THR A 83 9.58 2.81 22.87
CA THR A 83 10.93 3.43 22.95
C THR A 83 11.01 4.89 22.49
N LYS A 84 9.90 5.60 22.26
CA LYS A 84 9.94 7.07 22.02
C LYS A 84 9.19 7.84 23.11
N THR A 85 9.99 8.21 24.11
CA THR A 85 9.96 9.44 24.91
C THR A 85 8.84 10.44 24.58
N THR A 86 8.04 10.71 25.60
CA THR A 86 7.35 11.99 25.92
C THR A 86 7.58 13.14 24.94
N VAL A 87 6.81 13.19 23.86
CA VAL A 87 6.39 14.46 23.25
C VAL A 87 4.93 14.34 22.86
N THR A 88 4.16 15.26 23.42
CA THR A 88 2.73 15.47 23.31
C THR A 88 2.33 15.77 21.86
N SER A 89 2.31 14.77 20.99
CA SER A 89 1.63 14.85 19.71
C SER A 89 0.32 14.09 19.86
N SER A 90 -0.78 14.84 19.94
CA SER A 90 -2.15 14.36 19.78
C SER A 90 -2.21 13.17 18.82
N PHE A 91 -2.32 11.96 19.37
CA PHE A 91 -2.43 10.73 18.60
C PHE A 91 -3.81 10.72 17.94
N GLN A 92 -3.96 11.48 16.85
CA GLN A 92 -4.93 11.14 15.84
C GLN A 92 -4.66 9.68 15.52
N THR A 93 -5.63 8.82 15.82
CA THR A 93 -5.78 7.51 15.22
C THR A 93 -5.94 7.74 13.72
N THR A 94 -4.84 8.03 13.03
CA THR A 94 -4.85 8.35 11.61
C THR A 94 -5.40 7.12 10.92
N LYS A 95 -6.63 7.27 10.37
CA LYS A 95 -7.29 6.25 9.58
C LYS A 95 -6.28 5.70 8.58
N ARG A 96 -6.13 4.37 8.56
CA ARG A 96 -5.16 3.71 7.69
C ARG A 96 -5.42 4.11 6.24
N ASP A 97 -4.35 4.43 5.51
CA ASP A 97 -4.40 4.55 4.07
C ASP A 97 -4.63 3.16 3.45
N LYS A 98 -5.82 2.95 2.86
CA LYS A 98 -6.25 1.67 2.30
C LYS A 98 -5.55 1.34 0.99
N SER A 99 -4.95 2.33 0.34
CA SER A 99 -4.18 2.13 -0.90
C SER A 99 -2.77 1.58 -0.65
N ARG A 100 -2.27 1.75 0.57
CA ARG A 100 -0.98 1.22 1.00
C ARG A 100 -1.06 -0.27 1.33
N LEU A 101 0.02 -0.97 0.98
CA LEU A 101 0.23 -2.37 1.24
C LEU A 101 -0.02 -2.68 2.72
N VAL A 102 -0.78 -3.75 2.98
CA VAL A 102 -0.95 -4.25 4.35
C VAL A 102 0.34 -4.94 4.75
N THR A 103 0.99 -4.43 5.79
CA THR A 103 2.12 -5.10 6.41
C THR A 103 1.79 -5.44 7.86
N TYR A 104 2.24 -6.61 8.31
CA TYR A 104 2.06 -7.08 9.67
C TYR A 104 3.34 -7.75 10.16
N ARG A 105 3.83 -7.34 11.34
CA ARG A 105 5.01 -7.95 11.95
C ARG A 105 4.56 -9.04 12.88
N VAL A 106 4.87 -10.29 12.55
CA VAL A 106 4.53 -11.43 13.41
C VAL A 106 5.49 -11.43 14.59
N PRO A 107 5.00 -11.32 15.84
CA PRO A 107 5.87 -11.37 17.01
C PRO A 107 6.53 -12.74 17.18
N GLN A 108 7.59 -12.79 18.00
CA GLN A 108 8.26 -14.04 18.31
C GLN A 108 7.29 -15.05 18.94
N ASN A 109 7.43 -16.33 18.57
CA ASN A 109 6.58 -17.44 19.02
C ASN A 109 5.09 -17.29 18.68
N GLN A 110 4.75 -16.46 17.70
CA GLN A 110 3.40 -16.38 17.13
C GLN A 110 3.42 -16.85 15.68
N ALA A 111 2.24 -17.21 15.18
CA ALA A 111 2.04 -17.57 13.79
C ALA A 111 0.81 -16.86 13.23
N VAL A 112 0.89 -16.46 11.96
CA VAL A 112 -0.22 -15.88 11.20
C VAL A 112 -0.55 -16.78 10.02
N GLN A 113 -1.83 -17.05 9.83
CA GLN A 113 -2.33 -17.71 8.64
C GLN A 113 -2.83 -16.66 7.65
N VAL A 114 -2.28 -16.68 6.44
CA VAL A 114 -2.70 -15.84 5.31
C VAL A 114 -3.42 -16.74 4.32
N PHE A 115 -4.56 -16.28 3.80
CA PHE A 115 -5.38 -17.03 2.86
C PHE A 115 -5.54 -16.25 1.55
N ASP A 116 -5.00 -16.79 0.46
CA ASP A 116 -5.24 -16.25 -0.88
C ASP A 116 -6.61 -16.72 -1.37
N TYR A 117 -7.55 -15.80 -1.49
CA TYR A 117 -8.92 -16.05 -1.93
C TYR A 117 -9.03 -16.42 -3.42
N LYS A 118 -8.06 -16.02 -4.24
CA LYS A 118 -8.06 -16.30 -5.67
C LYS A 118 -7.51 -17.69 -5.95
N GLU A 119 -6.39 -18.05 -5.33
CA GLU A 119 -5.77 -19.38 -5.49
C GLU A 119 -6.36 -20.43 -4.53
N LYS A 120 -7.19 -19.99 -3.57
CA LYS A 120 -7.74 -20.83 -2.47
C LYS A 120 -6.65 -21.55 -1.70
N ASN A 121 -5.51 -20.89 -1.55
CA ASN A 121 -4.34 -21.45 -0.87
C ASN A 121 -4.12 -20.70 0.44
N SER A 122 -3.56 -21.40 1.42
CA SER A 122 -3.24 -20.80 2.72
C SER A 122 -1.78 -21.06 3.06
N ARG A 123 -1.10 -20.05 3.59
CA ARG A 123 0.26 -20.17 4.12
C ARG A 123 0.28 -19.74 5.59
N ILE A 124 1.09 -20.44 6.37
CA ILE A 124 1.30 -20.13 7.78
C ILE A 124 2.71 -19.56 7.91
N ILE A 125 2.83 -18.41 8.57
CA ILE A 125 4.07 -17.67 8.73
C ILE A 125 4.37 -17.58 10.22
N PHE A 126 5.55 -18.03 10.63
CA PHE A 126 6.00 -18.04 12.02
C PHE A 126 6.90 -16.83 12.27
N GLY A 127 6.71 -16.14 13.39
CA GLY A 127 7.54 -14.98 13.73
C GLY A 127 8.96 -15.35 14.19
N PRO A 128 9.92 -14.40 14.16
CA PRO A 128 9.73 -12.98 13.83
C PRO A 128 9.92 -12.69 12.34
N GLU A 129 8.82 -12.54 11.60
CA GLU A 129 8.82 -12.28 10.16
C GLU A 129 7.82 -11.16 9.82
N LEU A 130 8.15 -10.35 8.81
CA LEU A 130 7.25 -9.34 8.28
C LEU A 130 6.40 -9.94 7.16
N VAL A 131 5.09 -9.92 7.34
CA VAL A 131 4.12 -10.40 6.37
C VAL A 131 3.60 -9.22 5.57
N MET A 132 3.60 -9.37 4.25
CA MET A 132 3.01 -8.42 3.31
C MET A 132 1.87 -9.11 2.58
N LEU A 133 0.66 -8.55 2.68
CA LEU A 133 -0.50 -9.16 2.02
C LEU A 133 -0.57 -8.75 0.56
N GLY A 134 -0.67 -9.74 -0.32
CA GLY A 134 -1.09 -9.57 -1.70
C GLY A 134 -2.50 -8.98 -1.81
N PRO A 135 -2.92 -8.59 -3.03
CA PRO A 135 -4.24 -7.99 -3.24
C PRO A 135 -5.40 -8.96 -2.95
N ASN A 136 -5.19 -10.26 -3.17
CA ASN A 136 -6.20 -11.30 -2.93
C ASN A 136 -5.94 -12.10 -1.64
N GLU A 137 -4.97 -11.68 -0.83
CA GLU A 137 -4.62 -12.30 0.46
C GLU A 137 -5.30 -11.60 1.65
#